data_AF-A0A950F6P7-F1
#
_entry.id   AF-A0A950F6P7-F1
#
_cell.length_a   1.000
_cell.length_b   1.000
_cell.length_c   1.000
_cell.angle_alpha   90.00
_cell.angle_beta   90.00
_cell.angle_gamma   90.00
#
_symmetry.space_group_name_H-M   'P 1'
#
loop_
_entity.id
_entity.type
_entity.pdbx_description
1 polymer ?
#
loop_
_entity_poly.entity_id
_entity_poly.type
_entity_poly.pdbx_seq_one_letter_code
_entity_poly.pdbx_strand_id
1 'polypeptide(L)'
;MTIHLPPELERFVYDQVLAGRYPSEADVVRAALERLRKDAPTPATSPRMTEAEFKQHLLESGRISSLPTPADPASRPVFQPIALEGEPLSETIIRERR
;
A
#
# COMPACT_ATOMS: atom_id res chain seq x y z
N MET A 1 6.08 -10.29 -24.02
CA MET A 1 6.62 -9.08 -23.37
C MET A 1 8.10 -9.29 -23.19
N THR A 2 8.93 -8.37 -23.67
CA THR A 2 10.38 -8.36 -23.46
C THR A 2 10.67 -7.50 -22.24
N ILE A 3 11.31 -8.09 -21.23
CA ILE A 3 11.77 -7.38 -20.03
C ILE A 3 13.26 -7.13 -20.22
N HIS A 4 13.67 -5.86 -20.17
CA HIS A 4 15.08 -5.50 -20.22
C HIS A 4 15.67 -5.66 -18.82
N LEU A 5 16.72 -6.47 -18.71
CA LEU A 5 17.47 -6.61 -17.47
C LEU A 5 18.47 -5.45 -17.36
N PRO A 6 18.68 -4.89 -16.16
CA PRO A 6 19.77 -3.95 -15.94
C PRO A 6 21.12 -4.67 -16.15
N PRO A 7 22.18 -3.96 -16.58
CA PRO A 7 23.46 -4.55 -17.00
C PRO A 7 24.10 -5.50 -15.98
N GLU A 8 23.89 -5.22 -14.69
CA GLU A 8 24.42 -5.99 -13.57
C GLU A 8 23.77 -7.39 -13.50
N LEU A 9 22.47 -7.47 -13.80
CA LEU A 9 21.73 -8.73 -13.81
C LEU A 9 22.01 -9.52 -15.10
N GLU A 10 22.20 -8.85 -16.23
CA GLU A 10 22.66 -9.52 -17.46
C GLU A 10 24.02 -10.18 -17.23
N ARG A 11 24.97 -9.45 -16.67
CA ARG A 11 26.30 -9.99 -16.33
C ARG A 11 26.20 -11.17 -15.38
N PHE A 12 25.36 -11.09 -14.35
CA PHE A 12 25.12 -12.21 -13.46
C PHE A 12 24.60 -13.45 -14.21
N VAL A 13 23.63 -13.29 -15.10
CA VAL A 13 23.08 -14.39 -15.91
C VAL A 13 24.18 -15.01 -16.78
N TYR A 14 25.00 -14.20 -17.44
CA TYR A 14 26.15 -14.67 -18.22
C TYR A 14 27.14 -15.47 -17.37
N ASP A 15 27.51 -14.97 -16.19
CA ASP A 15 28.45 -15.64 -15.29
C ASP A 15 27.94 -17.02 -14.85
N GLN A 16 26.63 -17.20 -14.67
CA GLN A 16 26.03 -18.49 -14.30
C GLN A 16 26.11 -19.54 -15.42
N VAL A 17 25.95 -19.11 -16.67
CA VAL A 17 26.10 -19.98 -17.85
C VAL A 17 27.57 -20.31 -18.08
N LEU A 18 28.45 -19.32 -17.97
CA LEU A 18 29.89 -19.47 -18.17
C LEU A 18 30.53 -20.36 -17.09
N ALA A 19 30.01 -20.32 -15.87
CA ALA A 19 30.38 -21.25 -14.80
C ALA A 19 29.81 -22.67 -14.97
N GLY A 20 29.04 -22.93 -16.03
CA GLY A 20 28.45 -24.24 -16.33
C GLY A 20 27.32 -24.66 -15.37
N ARG A 21 26.81 -23.74 -14.55
CA ARG A 21 25.72 -24.06 -13.59
C ARG A 21 24.37 -24.19 -14.29
N TYR A 22 24.22 -23.51 -15.42
CA TYR A 22 23.01 -23.55 -16.24
C TYR A 22 23.38 -23.67 -17.73
N PRO A 23 22.59 -24.41 -18.52
CA PRO A 23 22.88 -24.64 -19.93
C PRO A 23 22.55 -23.44 -20.83
N SER A 24 21.71 -22.51 -20.38
CA SER A 24 21.38 -21.28 -21.10
C SER A 24 20.96 -20.15 -20.17
N GLU A 25 20.99 -18.92 -20.67
CA GLU A 25 20.50 -17.72 -19.98
C GLU A 25 19.02 -17.86 -19.58
N ALA A 26 18.22 -18.46 -20.48
CA ALA A 26 16.80 -18.69 -20.25
C ALA A 26 16.55 -19.63 -19.06
N ASP A 27 17.44 -20.59 -18.82
CA ASP A 27 17.32 -21.53 -17.70
C ASP A 27 17.71 -20.88 -16.37
N VAL A 28 18.67 -19.95 -16.37
CA VAL A 28 18.99 -19.12 -15.20
C VAL A 28 17.76 -18.30 -14.80
N VAL A 29 17.17 -17.59 -15.76
CA VAL A 29 15.99 -16.74 -15.52
C VAL A 29 14.81 -17.58 -15.04
N ARG A 30 14.56 -18.73 -15.68
CA ARG A 30 13.49 -19.66 -15.26
C ARG A 30 13.68 -20.14 -13.83
N ALA A 31 14.87 -20.62 -13.49
CA ALA A 31 15.16 -21.11 -12.14
C ALA A 31 15.05 -20.00 -11.08
N ALA A 32 15.51 -18.77 -11.40
CA ALA A 32 15.38 -17.62 -10.53
C ALA A 32 13.91 -17.26 -10.28
N LEU A 33 13.07 -17.24 -11.32
CA LEU A 33 11.64 -16.93 -11.20
C LEU A 33 10.87 -18.04 -10.47
N GLU A 34 11.21 -19.31 -10.70
CA GLU A 34 10.62 -20.41 -9.94
C GLU A 34 10.94 -20.33 -8.45
N ARG A 35 12.18 -19.97 -8.12
CA ARG A 35 12.59 -19.75 -6.74
C ARG A 35 11.85 -18.56 -6.13
N LEU A 36 11.77 -17.44 -6.84
CA LEU A 36 10.99 -16.28 -6.41
C LEU A 36 9.52 -16.64 -6.18
N ARG A 37 8.93 -17.49 -7.02
CA ARG A 37 7.54 -17.95 -6.85
C ARG A 37 7.35 -18.84 -5.62
N LYS A 38 8.34 -19.69 -5.29
CA LYS A 38 8.31 -20.55 -4.09
C LYS A 38 8.51 -19.75 -2.81
N ASP A 39 9.43 -18.77 -2.86
CA ASP A 39 9.79 -17.93 -1.73
C ASP A 39 8.84 -16.73 -1.57
N ALA A 40 8.03 -16.43 -2.60
CA ALA A 40 7.00 -15.42 -2.50
C ALA A 40 6.08 -15.82 -1.34
N PRO A 41 5.96 -14.97 -0.30
CA PRO A 41 4.94 -15.19 0.71
C PRO A 41 3.63 -15.32 -0.06
N THR A 42 2.89 -16.41 0.17
CA THR A 42 1.52 -16.49 -0.29
C THR A 42 0.91 -15.15 0.06
N PRO A 43 0.38 -14.37 -0.90
CA PRO A 43 -0.19 -13.06 -0.59
C PRO A 43 -1.11 -13.35 0.56
N ALA A 44 -0.76 -12.81 1.73
CA ALA A 44 -1.55 -13.03 2.91
C ALA A 44 -2.90 -12.46 2.48
N THR A 45 -3.83 -13.35 2.14
CA THR A 45 -5.22 -13.14 2.46
C THR A 45 -5.15 -13.03 3.97
N SER A 46 -4.78 -11.84 4.46
CA SER A 46 -5.16 -11.40 5.78
C SER A 46 -6.61 -11.81 5.82
N PRO A 47 -7.02 -12.70 6.76
CA PRO A 47 -8.42 -13.02 6.87
C PRO A 47 -9.16 -11.69 6.79
N ARG A 48 -10.16 -11.60 5.90
CA ARG A 48 -11.02 -10.42 5.84
C ARG A 48 -11.70 -10.34 7.20
N MET A 49 -10.98 -9.83 8.19
CA MET A 49 -11.46 -9.65 9.53
C MET A 49 -12.52 -8.58 9.39
N THR A 50 -13.68 -8.92 9.91
CA THR A 50 -14.72 -7.93 10.12
C THR A 50 -14.15 -6.80 10.98
N GLU A 51 -14.74 -5.62 10.85
CA GLU A 51 -14.33 -4.47 11.65
C GLU A 51 -14.37 -4.77 13.17
N ALA A 52 -15.31 -5.63 13.59
CA ALA A 52 -15.42 -6.08 14.98
C ALA A 52 -14.21 -6.91 15.42
N GLU A 53 -13.82 -7.92 14.63
CA GLU A 53 -12.64 -8.73 14.93
C GLU A 53 -11.37 -7.88 14.95
N PHE A 54 -11.24 -6.91 14.04
CA PHE A 54 -10.10 -5.99 14.00
C PHE A 54 -9.98 -5.16 15.27
N LYS A 55 -11.10 -4.60 15.74
CA LYS A 55 -11.16 -3.85 17.00
C LYS A 55 -10.79 -4.72 18.20
N GLN A 56 -11.26 -5.97 18.24
CA GLN A 56 -10.92 -6.91 19.30
C GLN A 56 -9.42 -7.25 19.28
N HIS A 57 -8.85 -7.55 18.11
CA HIS A 57 -7.42 -7.80 17.97
C HIS A 57 -6.56 -6.61 18.41
N LEU A 58 -7.00 -5.36 18.16
CA LEU A 58 -6.29 -4.17 18.63
C LEU A 58 -6.28 -4.04 20.16
N LEU A 59 -7.37 -4.44 20.83
CA LEU A 59 -7.45 -4.50 22.30
C LEU A 59 -6.54 -5.61 22.85
N GLU A 60 -6.62 -6.81 22.27
CA GLU A 60 -5.84 -7.99 22.71
C GLU A 60 -4.33 -7.81 22.48
N SER A 61 -3.94 -7.16 21.38
CA SER A 61 -2.54 -6.83 21.08
C SER A 61 -2.00 -5.65 21.90
N GLY A 62 -2.83 -5.01 22.73
CA GLY A 62 -2.45 -3.87 23.56
C GLY A 62 -2.11 -2.61 22.77
N ARG A 63 -2.47 -2.55 21.47
CA ARG A 63 -2.23 -1.37 20.62
C ARG A 63 -3.17 -0.22 20.95
N ILE A 64 -4.35 -0.54 21.48
CA ILE A 64 -5.29 0.44 22.02
C ILE A 64 -5.78 -0.07 23.38
N SER A 65 -5.97 0.84 24.34
CA SER A 65 -6.49 0.51 25.67
C SER A 65 -8.02 0.41 25.70
N SER A 66 -8.70 1.12 24.81
CA SER A 66 -10.15 1.14 24.71
C SER A 66 -10.61 1.61 23.33
N LEU A 67 -11.82 1.24 22.95
CA LEU A 67 -12.49 1.76 21.76
C LEU A 67 -13.24 3.04 22.13
N PRO A 68 -13.14 4.13 21.34
CA PRO A 68 -13.96 5.30 21.59
C PRO A 68 -15.43 4.93 21.42
N THR A 69 -16.25 5.23 22.43
CA THR A 69 -17.70 5.11 22.30
C THR A 69 -18.16 6.10 21.24
N PRO A 70 -18.92 5.67 20.21
CA PRO A 70 -19.53 6.60 19.28
C PRO A 70 -20.33 7.63 20.07
N ALA A 71 -20.05 8.92 19.85
CA ALA A 71 -20.84 9.97 20.48
C ALA A 71 -22.30 9.79 20.07
N ASP A 72 -23.21 9.92 21.04
CA ASP A 72 -24.64 9.88 20.78
C ASP A 72 -24.98 10.95 19.73
N PRO A 73 -25.63 10.62 18.60
CA PRO A 73 -26.02 11.61 17.62
C PRO A 73 -26.88 12.73 18.21
N ALA A 74 -27.65 12.46 19.26
CA ALA A 74 -28.43 13.47 19.99
C ALA A 74 -27.56 14.37 20.89
N SER A 75 -26.34 13.94 21.25
CA SER A 75 -25.35 14.75 21.97
C SER A 75 -24.53 15.68 21.08
N ARG A 76 -24.71 15.60 19.75
CA ARG A 76 -23.98 16.45 18.81
C ARG A 76 -24.44 17.90 18.96
N PRO A 77 -23.53 18.86 19.18
CA PRO A 77 -23.93 20.27 19.23
C PRO A 77 -24.54 20.67 17.89
N VAL A 78 -25.57 21.51 17.95
CA VAL A 78 -26.17 22.12 16.76
C VAL A 78 -25.07 22.86 16.00
N PHE A 79 -25.01 22.65 14.68
CA PHE A 79 -24.06 23.36 13.83
C PHE A 79 -24.27 24.87 13.98
N GLN A 80 -23.21 25.57 14.37
CA GLN A 80 -23.19 27.03 14.42
C GLN A 80 -22.25 27.51 13.30
N PRO A 81 -22.78 28.13 12.23
CA PRO A 81 -21.95 28.75 11.21
C PRO A 81 -21.06 29.83 11.85
N ILE A 82 -19.78 29.81 11.53
CA ILE A 82 -18.85 30.86 11.95
C ILE A 82 -18.88 31.94 10.86
N ALA A 83 -19.15 33.18 11.26
CA ALA A 83 -19.00 34.32 10.35
C ALA A 83 -17.51 34.48 10.03
N LEU A 84 -17.17 34.35 8.74
CA LEU A 84 -15.83 34.62 8.24
C LEU A 84 -15.76 36.10 7.88
N GLU A 85 -14.88 36.86 8.53
CA GLU A 85 -14.58 38.24 8.18
C GLU A 85 -13.60 38.26 6.99
N GLY A 86 -14.02 38.81 5.86
CA GLY A 86 -13.19 38.92 4.64
C GLY A 86 -14.01 38.82 3.34
N GLU A 87 -13.39 39.15 2.20
CA GLU A 87 -14.00 38.88 0.89
C GLU A 87 -14.15 37.36 0.71
N PRO A 88 -15.33 36.86 0.29
CA PRO A 88 -15.50 35.44 0.03
C PRO A 88 -14.58 35.02 -1.11
N LEU A 89 -13.93 33.86 -0.97
CA LEU A 89 -13.05 33.27 -1.99
C LEU A 89 -13.72 33.26 -3.39
N SER A 90 -15.04 33.14 -3.42
CA SER A 90 -15.89 33.24 -4.62
C SER A 90 -15.66 34.52 -5.42
N GLU A 91 -15.47 35.67 -4.77
CA GLU A 91 -15.20 36.95 -5.43
C GLU A 91 -13.76 37.05 -5.93
N THR A 92 -12.80 36.50 -5.18
CA THR A 92 -11.38 36.45 -5.59
C THR A 92 -11.20 35.63 -6.87
N ILE A 93 -11.84 34.45 -6.95
CA ILE A 93 -11.73 33.55 -8.12
C ILE A 93 -12.36 34.17 -9.38
N ILE A 94 -13.42 34.97 -9.24
CA ILE A 94 -14.08 35.63 -10.39
C ILE A 94 -13.22 36.77 -10.94
N ARG A 95 -12.51 37.52 -10.09
CA ARG A 95 -11.63 38.62 -10.51
C ARG A 95 -10.40 38.13 -11.28
N GLU A 96 -9.76 37.04 -10.83
CA GLU A 96 -8.54 36.52 -11.48
C GLU A 96 -8.78 35.86 -12.85
N ARG A 97 -10.02 35.50 -13.18
CA ARG A 97 -10.37 34.80 -14.43
C ARG A 97 -10.94 35.72 -15.53
N ARG A 98 -10.96 37.03 -15.32
CA ARG A 98 -11.38 38.02 -16.32
C ARG A 98 -10.20 38.68 -17.01
#